data_AF-L0GU20-F1
#
_entry.id   AF-L0GU20-F1
#
_cell.length_a   1.000
_cell.length_b   1.000
_cell.length_c   1.000
_cell.angle_alpha   90.00
_cell.angle_beta   90.00
_cell.angle_gamma   90.00
#
_symmetry.space_group_name_H-M   'P 1'
#
loop_
_entity.id
_entity.type
_entity.pdbx_description
1 polymer ?
#
loop_
_entity_poly.entity_id
_entity_poly.type
_entity_poly.pdbx_seq_one_letter_code
_entity_poly.pdbx_strand_id
1 'polypeptide(L)'
;MTPKQEAFCLAYIETGNASEAYRRAYNAENMKPETVNNKGYELLQKGEIRARLAELREPILERHGDTVDSLLEELEAARARALAVDRPSAAVSATMGKARLLGLDRQQLDVTVDFKVGLADKLKAARERAGRV
;
A
#
# COMPACT_ATOMS: atom_id res chain seq x y z
N MET A 1 -3.19 24.71 8.08
CA MET A 1 -2.82 23.85 6.94
C MET A 1 -2.97 24.61 5.61
N THR A 2 -2.02 24.42 4.69
CA THR A 2 -2.01 25.06 3.36
C THR A 2 -2.72 24.21 2.30
N PRO A 3 -3.17 24.78 1.16
CA PRO A 3 -3.81 24.00 0.08
C PRO A 3 -2.96 22.83 -0.46
N LYS A 4 -1.63 23.01 -0.50
CA LYS A 4 -0.70 21.93 -0.91
C LYS A 4 -0.63 20.81 0.10
N GLN A 5 -0.70 21.13 1.39
CA GLN A 5 -0.75 20.12 2.45
C GLN A 5 -2.06 19.35 2.45
N GLU A 6 -3.19 20.01 2.18
CA GLU A 6 -4.47 19.33 2.01
C GLU A 6 -4.43 18.37 0.80
N ALA A 7 -3.91 18.83 -0.34
CA ALA A 7 -3.73 17.98 -1.51
C ALA A 7 -2.83 16.77 -1.23
N PHE A 8 -1.79 16.94 -0.41
CA PHE A 8 -0.94 15.85 0.05
C PHE A 8 -1.71 14.84 0.91
N CYS A 9 -2.51 15.31 1.87
CA CYS A 9 -3.34 14.44 2.71
C CYS A 9 -4.31 13.60 1.88
N LEU A 10 -5.01 14.23 0.93
CA LEU A 10 -5.96 13.54 0.05
C LEU A 10 -5.25 12.48 -0.82
N ALA A 11 -4.14 12.85 -1.47
CA ALA A 11 -3.36 11.92 -2.29
C ALA A 11 -2.76 10.77 -1.47
N TYR A 12 -2.39 11.01 -0.21
CA TYR A 12 -1.86 9.98 0.68
C TYR A 12 -2.94 8.99 1.14
N ILE A 13 -4.17 9.45 1.37
CA ILE A 13 -5.31 8.55 1.67
C ILE A 13 -5.62 7.64 0.47
N GLU A 14 -5.53 8.17 -0.76
CA GLU A 14 -5.78 7.41 -1.98
C GLU A 14 -4.68 6.38 -2.29
N THR A 15 -3.41 6.77 -2.14
CA THR A 15 -2.27 5.96 -2.60
C THR A 15 -1.55 5.18 -1.52
N GLY A 16 -1.66 5.58 -0.24
CA GLY A 16 -0.86 5.05 0.86
C GLY A 16 0.64 5.34 0.76
N ASN A 17 1.09 6.08 -0.26
CA ASN A 17 2.50 6.29 -0.57
C ASN A 17 2.88 7.76 -0.40
N ALA A 18 3.78 8.04 0.55
CA ALA A 18 4.21 9.41 0.88
C ALA A 18 4.96 10.09 -0.29
N SER A 19 5.77 9.32 -1.03
CA SER A 19 6.52 9.86 -2.17
C SER A 19 5.59 10.20 -3.33
N GLU A 20 4.58 9.36 -3.58
CA GLU A 20 3.60 9.61 -4.62
C GLU A 20 2.67 10.76 -4.27
N ALA A 21 2.17 10.80 -3.04
CA ALA A 21 1.38 11.91 -2.52
C ALA A 21 2.14 13.24 -2.62
N TYR A 22 3.44 13.24 -2.30
CA TYR A 22 4.28 14.42 -2.44
C TYR A 22 4.40 14.90 -3.88
N ARG A 23 4.61 13.99 -4.85
CA ARG A 23 4.69 14.35 -6.28
C ARG A 23 3.38 14.91 -6.82
N ARG A 24 2.23 14.43 -6.35
CA ARG A 24 0.91 14.94 -6.76
C ARG A 24 0.62 16.31 -6.16
N ALA A 25 1.02 16.54 -4.91
CA ALA A 25 0.72 17.77 -4.18
C ALA A 25 1.74 18.91 -4.41
N TYR A 26 2.99 18.55 -4.67
CA TYR A 26 4.10 19.47 -4.90
C TYR A 26 4.68 19.19 -6.28
N ASN A 27 4.86 20.24 -7.09
CA ASN A 27 5.50 20.14 -8.40
C ASN A 27 6.97 19.69 -8.25
N ALA A 28 7.16 18.37 -8.23
CA ALA A 28 8.42 17.70 -7.88
C ALA A 28 9.05 16.99 -9.09
N GLU A 29 8.64 17.34 -10.32
CA GLU A 29 9.09 16.71 -11.57
C GLU A 29 10.62 16.75 -11.74
N ASN A 30 11.27 17.80 -11.23
CA ASN A 30 12.72 17.99 -11.30
C ASN A 30 13.46 17.56 -10.03
N MET A 31 12.77 16.96 -9.05
CA MET A 31 13.37 16.55 -7.79
C MET A 31 13.87 15.12 -7.87
N LYS A 32 15.01 14.85 -7.21
CA LYS A 32 15.52 13.48 -7.07
C LYS A 32 14.54 12.62 -6.23
N PRO A 33 14.39 11.32 -6.55
CA PRO A 33 13.51 10.42 -5.81
C PRO A 33 13.78 10.39 -4.30
N GLU A 34 15.04 10.45 -3.89
CA GLU A 34 15.44 10.44 -2.47
C GLU A 34 14.94 11.69 -1.74
N THR A 35 15.03 12.85 -2.40
CA THR A 35 14.54 14.12 -1.84
C THR A 35 13.03 14.09 -1.68
N VAL A 36 12.30 13.55 -2.67
CA VAL A 36 10.84 13.38 -2.61
C VAL A 36 10.44 12.47 -1.45
N ASN A 37 11.14 11.36 -1.27
CA ASN A 37 10.87 10.43 -0.18
C ASN A 37 11.09 11.07 1.19
N ASN A 38 12.22 11.74 1.38
CA ASN A 38 12.53 12.41 2.64
C ASN A 38 11.53 13.53 2.95
N LYS A 39 11.17 14.36 1.94
CA LYS A 39 10.17 15.43 2.09
C LYS A 39 8.78 14.91 2.40
N GLY A 40 8.36 13.84 1.73
CA GLY A 40 7.09 13.16 2.01
C GLY A 40 7.05 12.61 3.44
N TYR A 41 8.14 11.98 3.89
CA TYR A 41 8.28 11.50 5.26
C TYR A 41 8.26 12.63 6.29
N GLU A 42 9.01 13.72 6.08
CA GLU A 42 8.99 14.91 6.93
C GLU A 42 7.57 15.49 7.07
N LEU A 43 6.80 15.53 5.99
CA LEU A 43 5.42 16.02 6.04
C LEU A 43 4.52 15.14 6.90
N LEU A 44 4.67 13.81 6.83
CA LEU A 44 3.92 12.89 7.68
C LEU A 44 4.24 13.04 9.17
N GLN A 45 5.41 13.56 9.54
CA GLN A 45 5.76 13.81 10.93
C GLN A 45 5.16 15.11 11.49
N LYS A 46 4.65 16.01 10.64
CA LYS A 46 4.03 17.25 11.10
C LYS A 46 2.69 16.97 11.80
N GLY A 47 2.52 17.54 12.98
CA GLY A 47 1.30 17.37 13.79
C GLY A 47 0.01 17.74 13.04
N GLU A 48 0.02 18.83 12.26
CA GLU A 48 -1.14 19.26 11.48
C GLU A 48 -1.55 18.26 10.38
N ILE A 49 -0.58 17.59 9.75
CA ILE A 49 -0.83 16.57 8.73
C ILE A 49 -1.40 15.30 9.37
N ARG A 50 -0.82 14.89 10.51
CA ARG A 50 -1.30 13.71 11.25
C ARG A 50 -2.74 13.89 11.73
N ALA A 51 -3.06 15.08 12.27
CA ALA A 51 -4.43 15.41 12.68
C ALA A 51 -5.38 15.35 11.49
N ARG A 52 -5.02 15.97 10.36
CA ARG A 52 -5.86 15.95 9.15
C ARG A 52 -6.09 14.55 8.60
N LEU A 53 -5.05 13.71 8.56
CA LEU A 53 -5.18 12.33 8.12
C LEU A 53 -6.10 11.50 9.03
N ALA A 54 -6.11 11.78 10.33
CA ALA A 54 -7.05 11.14 11.26
C ALA A 54 -8.49 11.55 10.96
N GLU A 55 -8.76 12.85 10.80
CA GLU A 55 -10.08 13.38 10.41
C GLU A 55 -10.57 12.79 9.08
N LEU A 56 -9.69 12.63 8.08
CA LEU A 56 -10.06 12.05 6.80
C LEU A 56 -10.35 10.55 6.88
N ARG A 57 -9.75 9.84 7.84
CA ARG A 57 -9.95 8.40 8.06
C ARG A 57 -11.19 8.10 8.88
N GLU A 58 -11.60 9.00 9.77
CA GLU A 58 -12.77 8.85 10.64
C GLU A 58 -14.06 8.51 9.86
N PRO A 59 -14.48 9.25 8.81
CA PRO A 59 -15.69 8.91 8.05
C PRO A 59 -15.50 7.66 7.17
N ILE A 60 -14.27 7.31 6.79
CA ILE A 60 -13.98 6.08 6.05
C ILE A 60 -14.19 4.88 6.98
N LEU A 61 -13.72 4.97 8.23
CA LEU A 61 -13.93 3.96 9.26
C LEU A 61 -15.42 3.84 9.64
N GLU A 62 -16.16 4.95 9.71
CA GLU A 62 -17.60 4.92 9.99
C GLU A 62 -18.42 4.31 8.84
N ARG A 63 -18.09 4.59 7.56
CA ARG A 63 -18.84 4.05 6.40
C ARG A 63 -18.45 2.62 6.03
N HIS A 64 -17.20 2.22 6.30
CA HIS A 64 -16.68 0.87 6.08
C HIS A 64 -16.38 0.20 7.42
N GLY A 65 -17.36 0.19 8.33
CA GLY A 65 -17.33 -0.20 9.77
C GLY A 65 -16.76 -1.57 10.16
N ASP A 66 -15.90 -2.14 9.34
CA ASP A 66 -15.09 -3.31 9.60
C ASP A 66 -13.70 -2.85 10.03
N THR A 67 -13.58 -2.43 11.28
CA THR A 67 -12.27 -2.38 11.94
C THR A 67 -11.68 -3.78 12.01
N VAL A 68 -10.35 -3.90 12.11
CA VAL A 68 -9.70 -5.21 12.31
C VAL A 68 -10.32 -5.91 13.53
N ASP A 69 -10.67 -5.16 14.58
CA ASP A 69 -11.30 -5.69 15.78
C ASP A 69 -12.71 -6.23 15.53
N SER A 70 -13.57 -5.50 14.81
CA SER A 70 -14.91 -6.00 14.47
C SER A 70 -14.87 -7.23 13.56
N LEU A 71 -13.96 -7.26 12.58
CA LEU A 71 -13.74 -8.46 11.76
C LEU A 71 -13.23 -9.65 12.58
N LEU A 72 -12.38 -9.42 13.58
CA LEU A 72 -11.89 -10.47 14.48
C LEU A 72 -13.02 -11.03 15.37
N GLU A 73 -13.90 -10.17 15.86
CA GLU A 73 -15.10 -10.55 16.63
C GLU A 73 -16.05 -11.40 15.77
N GLU A 74 -16.33 -10.97 14.55
CA GLU A 74 -17.17 -11.73 13.61
C GLU A 74 -16.59 -13.10 13.29
N LEU A 75 -15.28 -13.19 13.03
CA LEU A 75 -14.60 -14.45 12.76
C LEU A 75 -14.62 -15.39 13.98
N GLU A 76 -14.49 -14.87 15.21
CA GLU A 76 -14.65 -15.69 16.40
C GLU A 76 -16.09 -16.16 16.60
N ALA A 77 -17.08 -15.29 16.36
CA ALA A 77 -18.48 -15.68 16.42
C ALA A 77 -18.79 -16.78 15.38
N ALA A 78 -18.24 -16.67 14.17
CA ALA A 78 -18.35 -17.70 13.14
C ALA A 78 -17.67 -19.00 13.54
N ARG A 79 -16.47 -18.93 14.14
CA ARG A 79 -15.73 -20.09 14.66
C ARG A 79 -16.50 -20.79 15.78
N ALA A 80 -17.02 -20.05 16.75
CA ALA A 80 -17.81 -20.59 17.86
C ALA A 80 -19.08 -21.29 17.35
N ARG A 81 -19.81 -20.68 16.40
CA ARG A 81 -20.96 -21.32 15.75
C ARG A 81 -20.56 -22.58 15.01
N ALA A 82 -19.46 -22.55 14.26
CA ALA A 82 -18.97 -23.71 13.52
C ALA A 82 -18.61 -24.88 14.44
N LEU A 83 -18.02 -24.62 15.61
CA LEU A 83 -17.75 -25.64 16.63
C LEU A 83 -19.05 -26.20 17.24
N ALA A 84 -20.06 -25.34 17.47
CA ALA A 84 -21.34 -25.77 18.02
C ALA A 84 -22.15 -26.67 17.07
N VAL A 85 -21.99 -26.50 15.74
CA VAL A 85 -22.65 -27.34 14.71
C VAL A 85 -21.75 -28.44 14.15
N ASP A 86 -20.64 -28.74 14.83
CA ASP A 86 -19.65 -29.76 14.45
C ASP A 86 -19.13 -29.63 12.99
N ARG A 87 -18.85 -28.40 12.59
CA ARG A 87 -18.23 -28.04 11.30
C ARG A 87 -16.78 -27.58 11.51
N PRO A 88 -15.83 -28.51 11.78
CA PRO A 88 -14.45 -28.16 12.09
C PRO A 88 -13.73 -27.44 10.95
N SER A 89 -14.04 -27.77 9.69
CA SER A 89 -13.44 -27.10 8.52
C SER A 89 -13.76 -25.60 8.46
N ALA A 90 -14.99 -25.20 8.80
CA ALA A 90 -15.38 -23.79 8.87
C ALA A 90 -14.69 -23.06 10.04
N ALA A 91 -14.52 -23.74 11.19
CA ALA A 91 -13.79 -23.20 12.33
C ALA A 91 -12.30 -22.96 12.04
N VAL A 92 -11.67 -23.87 11.30
CA VAL A 92 -10.28 -23.72 10.82
C VAL A 92 -10.17 -22.54 9.85
N SER A 93 -11.09 -22.43 8.89
CA SER A 93 -11.11 -21.30 7.94
C SER A 93 -11.25 -19.95 8.65
N ALA A 94 -12.10 -19.87 9.67
CA ALA A 94 -12.24 -18.66 10.48
C ALA A 94 -10.93 -18.33 11.23
N THR A 95 -10.29 -19.34 11.84
CA THR A 95 -9.00 -19.20 12.53
C THR A 95 -7.89 -18.70 11.58
N MET A 96 -7.83 -19.25 10.37
CA MET A 96 -6.89 -18.82 9.33
C MET A 96 -7.18 -17.39 8.85
N GLY A 97 -8.47 -17.00 8.76
CA GLY A 97 -8.87 -15.62 8.49
C GLY A 97 -8.32 -14.64 9.53
N LYS A 98 -8.40 -15.00 10.82
CA LYS A 98 -7.82 -14.20 11.91
C LYS A 98 -6.30 -14.09 11.80
N ALA A 99 -5.62 -15.20 11.51
CA ALA A 99 -4.16 -15.21 11.33
C ALA A 99 -3.71 -14.30 10.18
N ARG A 100 -4.47 -14.24 9.09
CA ARG A 100 -4.23 -13.31 7.97
C ARG A 100 -4.42 -11.85 8.37
N LEU A 101 -5.51 -11.52 9.06
CA LEU A 101 -5.78 -10.14 9.51
C LEU A 101 -4.71 -9.62 10.48
N LEU A 102 -4.18 -10.49 11.34
CA LEU A 102 -3.12 -10.16 12.29
C LEU A 102 -1.70 -10.23 11.68
N GLY A 103 -1.58 -10.59 10.40
CA GLY A 103 -0.29 -10.71 9.71
C GLY A 103 0.59 -11.86 10.21
N LEU A 104 0.00 -12.86 10.88
CA LEU A 104 0.69 -14.07 11.34
C LEU A 104 0.86 -15.10 10.22
N ASP A 105 0.08 -15.00 9.15
CA ASP A 105 0.11 -15.84 7.94
C ASP A 105 0.86 -15.13 6.78
N ARG A 106 2.15 -14.82 6.98
CA ARG A 106 2.99 -14.21 5.91
C ARG A 106 3.46 -15.27 4.93
N GLN A 107 2.98 -15.21 3.69
CA GLN A 107 3.57 -15.97 2.58
C GLN A 107 4.82 -15.24 2.06
N GLN A 108 5.97 -15.90 2.09
CA GLN A 108 7.14 -15.45 1.32
C GLN A 108 6.92 -15.83 -0.14
N LEU A 109 6.85 -14.84 -1.02
CA LEU A 109 6.82 -15.04 -2.46
C LEU A 109 8.25 -14.86 -2.98
N ASP A 110 8.91 -15.97 -3.32
CA ASP A 110 10.15 -15.95 -4.09
C ASP A 110 9.81 -15.58 -5.53
N VAL A 111 9.89 -14.29 -5.85
CA VAL A 111 9.69 -13.80 -7.21
C VAL A 111 11.03 -13.77 -7.94
N THR A 112 11.29 -14.81 -8.73
CA THR A 112 12.41 -14.80 -9.69
C THR A 112 12.00 -13.98 -10.92
N VAL A 113 12.54 -12.76 -11.03
CA VAL A 113 12.29 -11.90 -12.20
C VAL A 113 13.41 -12.10 -13.22
N ASP A 114 13.12 -12.84 -14.29
CA ASP A 114 14.02 -12.94 -15.45
C ASP A 114 13.98 -11.65 -16.27
N PHE A 115 14.89 -10.72 -15.98
CA PHE A 115 15.13 -9.57 -16.84
C PHE A 115 15.87 -10.01 -18.11
N LYS A 116 15.12 -10.36 -19.17
CA LYS A 116 15.67 -10.41 -20.52
C LYS A 116 15.93 -8.99 -21.00
N VAL A 117 17.09 -8.46 -20.66
CA VAL A 117 17.51 -7.12 -21.06
C VAL A 117 17.75 -7.13 -22.58
N GLY A 118 16.77 -6.65 -23.35
CA GLY A 118 16.85 -6.40 -24.81
C GLY A 118 17.84 -5.30 -25.21
N LEU A 119 18.85 -5.03 -24.39
CA LEU A 119 19.92 -4.07 -24.65
C LEU A 119 20.88 -4.63 -25.70
N ALA A 120 21.08 -5.96 -25.76
CA ALA A 120 21.90 -6.61 -26.77
C ALA A 120 21.35 -6.40 -28.19
N ASP A 121 20.03 -6.49 -28.36
CA ASP A 121 19.37 -6.30 -29.67
C ASP A 121 19.43 -4.83 -30.13
N LYS A 122 19.28 -3.88 -29.18
CA LYS A 122 19.40 -2.45 -29.46
C LYS A 122 20.84 -2.03 -29.80
N LEU A 123 21.85 -2.63 -29.16
CA LEU A 123 23.27 -2.39 -29.45
C LEU A 123 23.68 -2.93 -30.83
N LYS A 124 23.17 -4.10 -31.22
CA LYS A 124 23.45 -4.69 -32.54
C LYS A 124 22.83 -3.86 -33.67
N ALA A 125 21.57 -3.42 -33.51
CA ALA A 125 20.89 -2.55 -34.46
C ALA A 125 21.54 -1.17 -34.60
N ALA A 126 22.10 -0.61 -33.52
CA ALA A 126 22.84 0.65 -33.58
C ALA A 126 24.19 0.49 -34.31
N ARG A 127 24.87 -0.64 -34.12
CA ARG A 127 26.18 -0.92 -34.75
C ARG A 127 26.06 -1.18 -36.25
N GLU A 128 24.97 -1.80 -36.71
CA GLU A 128 24.68 -2.01 -38.14
C GLU A 128 24.31 -0.72 -38.87
N ARG A 129 23.72 0.27 -38.18
CA ARG A 129 23.43 1.59 -38.76
C ARG A 129 24.67 2.48 -38.88
N ALA A 130 25.65 2.30 -37.99
CA ALA A 130 26.89 3.09 -38.00
C ALA A 130 27.94 2.61 -39.04
N GLY A 131 27.81 1.38 -39.55
CA GLY A 131 28.76 0.79 -40.51
C GLY A 131 28.41 0.97 -42.00
N ARG A 132 27.47 1.86 -42.34
CA ARG A 132 26.94 2.04 -43.71
C ARG A 132 27.13 3.47 -44.27
N VAL A 133 28.18 4.15 -43.82
CA VAL A 133 28.66 5.42 -44.40
C VAL A 133 30.02 5.18 -45.05
#